data_AF-A0A935DLF3-F1
#
_entry.id   AF-A0A935DLF3-F1
#
_cell.length_a   1.000
_cell.length_b   1.000
_cell.length_c   1.000
_cell.angle_alpha   90.00
_cell.angle_beta   90.00
_cell.angle_gamma   90.00
#
_symmetry.space_group_name_H-M   'P 1'
#
loop_
_entity.id
_entity.type
_entity.pdbx_description
1 polymer ?
#
loop_
_entity_poly.entity_id
_entity_poly.type
_entity_poly.pdbx_seq_one_letter_code
_entity_poly.pdbx_strand_id
1 'polypeptide(L)'
;MMKIATRNIIAVLALAVAPVLGCKDRAPSGTAAPAASGSATITAEARTEATQIFSLRCTPCHGPTGSGDGPASASLSPRPRNFHDATWQSSVTDEHIERIIQYGGAAVGKSPTMPANPDLNERPAVVAALREHVRSLRQ
;
A
#
# COMPACT_ATOMS: atom_id res chain seq x y z
N MET A 1 -22.72 -5.06 -85.00
CA MET A 1 -23.51 -4.03 -84.30
C MET A 1 -23.30 -4.20 -82.79
N MET A 2 -23.00 -3.07 -82.16
CA MET A 2 -22.71 -2.78 -80.74
C MET A 2 -23.56 -3.51 -79.69
N LYS A 3 -22.97 -4.00 -78.57
CA LYS A 3 -23.05 -3.37 -77.23
C LYS A 3 -22.43 -4.22 -76.11
N ILE A 4 -21.78 -3.50 -75.21
CA ILE A 4 -21.04 -3.84 -73.98
C ILE A 4 -22.02 -4.02 -72.80
N ALA A 5 -21.66 -4.86 -71.81
CA ALA A 5 -21.91 -4.70 -70.35
C ALA A 5 -21.81 -6.07 -69.65
N THR A 6 -21.31 -6.31 -68.43
CA THR A 6 -20.57 -5.55 -67.41
C THR A 6 -20.05 -6.60 -66.42
N ARG A 7 -18.83 -6.44 -65.90
CA ARG A 7 -18.20 -7.28 -64.86
C ARG A 7 -18.94 -7.11 -63.51
N ASN A 8 -19.17 -8.20 -62.78
CA ASN A 8 -19.35 -8.16 -61.33
C ASN A 8 -18.73 -9.41 -60.69
N ILE A 9 -17.47 -9.27 -60.27
CA ILE A 9 -16.76 -10.23 -59.43
C ILE A 9 -16.99 -9.77 -57.99
N ILE A 10 -17.86 -10.47 -57.26
CA ILE A 10 -18.01 -10.29 -55.81
C ILE A 10 -17.09 -11.32 -55.15
N ALA A 11 -15.94 -10.85 -54.67
CA ALA A 11 -15.05 -11.61 -53.81
C ALA A 11 -15.67 -11.64 -52.40
N VAL A 12 -16.07 -12.82 -51.93
CA VAL A 12 -16.50 -13.02 -50.55
C VAL A 12 -15.27 -13.32 -49.69
N LEU A 13 -15.00 -12.38 -48.80
CA LEU A 13 -13.99 -12.39 -47.75
C LEU A 13 -14.31 -13.51 -46.73
N ALA A 14 -13.50 -14.57 -46.70
CA ALA A 14 -13.51 -15.56 -45.63
C ALA A 14 -12.43 -15.21 -44.60
N LEU A 15 -12.87 -14.68 -43.47
CA LEU A 15 -12.06 -14.36 -42.29
C LEU A 15 -11.78 -15.66 -41.53
N ALA A 16 -10.56 -16.20 -41.63
CA ALA A 16 -10.09 -17.30 -40.78
C ALA A 16 -9.10 -16.74 -39.76
N VAL A 17 -9.56 -16.69 -38.51
CA VAL A 17 -8.82 -16.21 -37.33
C VAL A 17 -7.83 -17.30 -36.90
N ALA A 18 -6.53 -16.96 -36.86
CA ALA A 18 -5.48 -17.82 -36.34
C ALA A 18 -5.42 -17.75 -34.81
N PRO A 19 -5.16 -18.86 -34.09
CA PRO A 19 -4.93 -18.83 -32.65
C PRO A 19 -3.46 -18.44 -32.38
N VAL A 20 -3.28 -17.25 -31.78
CA VAL A 20 -2.01 -16.82 -31.17
C VAL A 20 -1.82 -17.58 -29.86
N LEU A 21 -1.02 -18.64 -29.90
CA LEU A 21 -0.57 -19.36 -28.72
C LEU A 21 0.62 -18.61 -28.13
N GLY A 22 0.35 -18.01 -26.97
CA GLY A 22 1.11 -16.94 -26.35
C GLY A 22 2.56 -17.25 -26.01
N CYS A 23 3.39 -16.24 -26.24
CA CYS A 23 4.58 -15.99 -25.44
C CYS A 23 4.14 -15.89 -23.98
N LYS A 24 4.52 -16.90 -23.20
CA LYS A 24 4.43 -16.87 -21.75
C LYS A 24 5.53 -15.92 -21.26
N ASP A 25 5.27 -14.62 -21.36
CA ASP A 25 6.06 -13.60 -20.71
C ASP A 25 5.92 -13.82 -19.21
N ARG A 26 6.94 -14.45 -18.63
CA ARG A 26 7.10 -14.51 -17.19
C ARG A 26 7.43 -13.09 -16.73
N ALA A 27 6.39 -12.35 -16.37
CA ALA A 27 6.53 -11.13 -15.59
C ALA A 27 7.43 -11.43 -14.37
N PRO A 28 8.44 -10.59 -14.08
CA PRO A 28 9.13 -10.69 -12.80
C PRO A 28 8.13 -10.27 -11.73
N SER A 29 7.54 -11.26 -11.06
CA SER A 29 6.85 -11.05 -9.79
C SER A 29 7.84 -10.45 -8.81
N GLY A 30 7.60 -9.19 -8.48
CA GLY A 30 8.04 -8.49 -7.27
C GLY A 30 9.49 -8.77 -6.86
N THR A 31 10.39 -7.86 -7.24
CA THR A 31 11.56 -7.58 -6.41
C THR A 31 11.03 -7.30 -5.00
N ALA A 32 11.19 -8.25 -4.10
CA ALA A 32 11.01 -8.01 -2.69
C ALA A 32 11.88 -6.79 -2.36
N ALA A 33 11.23 -5.70 -1.94
CA ALA A 33 11.94 -4.55 -1.39
C ALA A 33 12.92 -5.10 -0.32
N PRO A 34 14.20 -4.67 -0.32
CA PRO A 34 15.17 -5.20 0.60
C PRO A 34 14.67 -5.00 2.03
N ALA A 35 14.55 -6.11 2.77
CA ALA A 35 14.22 -6.10 4.18
C ALA A 35 15.38 -5.46 4.94
N ALA A 36 15.34 -4.14 5.10
CA ALA A 36 16.21 -3.41 5.99
C ALA A 36 15.43 -2.99 7.24
N SER A 37 14.87 -3.95 7.97
CA SER A 37 14.60 -3.77 9.40
C SER A 37 15.84 -4.24 10.15
N GLY A 38 16.95 -3.50 9.98
CA GLY A 38 18.00 -3.51 10.98
C GLY A 38 17.49 -2.69 12.14
N SER A 39 17.61 -3.21 13.37
CA SER A 39 17.18 -2.54 14.60
C SER A 39 17.86 -1.18 14.74
N ALA A 40 17.29 -0.15 14.12
CA ALA A 40 17.81 1.19 14.16
C ALA A 40 17.72 1.69 15.61
N THR A 41 18.83 2.22 16.12
CA THR A 41 18.85 2.81 17.46
C THR A 41 17.90 4.00 17.49
N ILE A 42 16.89 3.92 18.36
CA ILE A 42 15.92 5.02 18.56
C ILE A 42 16.59 6.10 19.41
N THR A 43 16.86 7.26 18.80
CA THR A 43 17.42 8.44 19.49
C THR A 43 16.31 9.31 20.10
N ALA A 44 16.67 10.26 20.96
CA ALA A 44 15.71 11.21 21.52
C ALA A 44 15.10 12.10 20.42
N GLU A 45 15.94 12.54 19.47
CA GLU A 45 15.55 13.35 18.32
C GLU A 45 14.55 12.60 17.44
N ALA A 46 14.77 11.31 17.21
CA ALA A 46 13.85 10.47 16.46
C ALA A 46 12.47 10.36 17.14
N ARG A 47 12.41 10.29 18.48
CA ARG A 47 11.13 10.29 19.22
C ARG A 47 10.41 11.63 19.15
N THR A 48 11.14 12.74 19.28
CA THR A 48 10.56 14.07 19.12
C THR A 48 9.93 14.22 17.75
N GLU A 49 10.66 13.83 16.71
CA GLU A 49 10.19 13.92 15.34
C GLU A 49 9.03 12.95 15.05
N ALA A 50 9.08 11.72 15.55
CA ALA A 50 7.98 10.76 15.45
C ALA A 50 6.70 11.27 16.10
N THR A 51 6.79 11.96 17.25
CA THR A 51 5.64 12.57 17.92
C THR A 51 4.99 13.64 17.05
N GLN A 52 5.81 14.49 16.42
CA GLN A 52 5.32 15.52 15.49
C GLN A 52 4.67 14.89 14.26
N ILE A 53 5.30 13.86 13.67
CA ILE A 53 4.75 13.14 12.51
C ILE A 53 3.42 12.47 12.86
N PHE A 54 3.35 11.77 14.00
CA PHE A 54 2.12 11.11 14.42
C PHE A 54 0.98 12.12 14.59
N SER A 55 1.26 13.24 15.26
CA SER A 55 0.30 14.33 15.48
C SER A 55 -0.22 14.92 14.15
N LEU A 56 0.66 15.16 13.18
CA LEU A 56 0.30 15.82 11.92
C LEU A 56 -0.30 14.86 10.89
N ARG A 57 0.19 13.63 10.79
CA ARG A 57 -0.14 12.70 9.70
C ARG A 57 -1.07 11.57 10.12
N CYS A 58 -0.97 11.09 11.37
CA CYS A 58 -1.64 9.87 11.81
C CYS A 58 -2.94 10.16 12.56
N THR A 59 -2.92 11.16 13.46
CA THR A 59 -4.07 11.57 14.28
C THR A 59 -5.36 11.86 13.50
N PRO A 60 -5.36 12.47 12.29
CA PRO A 60 -6.61 12.71 11.56
C PRO A 60 -7.44 11.44 11.32
N CYS A 61 -6.79 10.28 11.21
CA CYS A 61 -7.45 8.98 11.02
C CYS A 61 -7.41 8.13 12.29
N HIS A 62 -6.24 7.98 12.93
CA HIS A 62 -6.05 7.09 14.06
C HIS A 62 -6.45 7.70 15.41
N GLY A 63 -6.72 9.00 15.47
CA GLY A 63 -7.04 9.72 16.71
C GLY A 63 -5.79 10.05 17.54
N PRO A 64 -5.89 11.02 18.46
CA PRO A 64 -4.74 11.48 19.26
C PRO A 64 -4.24 10.40 20.24
N THR A 65 -5.10 9.45 20.62
CA THR A 65 -4.75 8.32 21.49
C THR A 65 -4.53 7.01 20.71
N GLY A 66 -4.73 7.01 19.39
CA GLY A 66 -4.61 5.80 18.58
C GLY A 66 -5.82 4.86 18.61
N SER A 67 -6.99 5.32 19.07
CA SER A 67 -8.21 4.51 19.16
C SER A 67 -8.88 4.21 17.81
N GLY A 68 -8.38 4.78 16.70
CA GLY A 68 -9.00 4.67 15.38
C GLY A 68 -10.24 5.56 15.21
N ASP A 69 -10.31 6.63 16.00
CA ASP A 69 -11.44 7.54 16.15
C ASP A 69 -11.14 8.98 15.71
N GLY A 70 -10.08 9.19 14.92
CA GLY A 70 -9.77 10.50 14.34
C GLY A 70 -10.93 11.03 13.48
N PRO A 71 -11.06 12.35 13.27
CA PRO A 71 -12.20 12.94 12.56
C PRO A 71 -12.50 12.31 11.19
N ALA A 72 -11.46 11.87 10.45
CA ALA A 72 -11.62 11.22 9.16
C ALA A 72 -12.11 9.75 9.28
N SER A 73 -11.95 9.10 10.43
CA SER A 73 -12.29 7.68 10.62
C SER A 73 -13.76 7.35 10.40
N ALA A 74 -14.67 8.31 10.60
CA ALA A 74 -16.11 8.09 10.48
C ALA A 74 -16.56 7.78 9.04
N SER A 75 -15.80 8.23 8.02
CA SER A 75 -16.09 7.98 6.61
C SER A 75 -15.29 6.81 6.02
N LEU A 76 -14.48 6.11 6.83
CA LEU A 76 -13.61 5.02 6.39
C LEU A 76 -14.22 3.66 6.68
N SER A 77 -14.23 2.80 5.66
CA SER A 77 -14.59 1.39 5.78
C SER A 77 -13.47 0.52 5.20
N PRO A 78 -12.77 -0.29 6.02
CA PRO A 78 -12.90 -0.38 7.48
C PRO A 78 -12.38 0.88 8.19
N ARG A 79 -12.81 1.10 9.44
CA ARG A 79 -12.22 2.13 10.31
C ARG A 79 -10.74 1.83 10.58
N PRO A 80 -9.92 2.85 10.87
CA PRO A 80 -8.53 2.65 11.28
C PRO A 80 -8.41 1.76 12.51
N ARG A 81 -7.27 1.06 12.63
CA ARG A 81 -6.98 0.16 13.74
C ARG A 81 -6.96 0.92 15.06
N ASN A 82 -7.62 0.36 16.07
CA ASN A 82 -7.43 0.72 17.47
C ASN A 82 -6.12 0.10 17.98
N PHE A 83 -5.14 0.93 18.35
CA PHE A 83 -3.82 0.50 18.83
C PHE A 83 -3.83 0.03 20.29
N HIS A 84 -4.91 0.26 21.03
CA HIS A 84 -5.10 -0.27 22.39
C HIS A 84 -5.37 -1.79 22.41
N ASP A 85 -5.77 -2.38 21.28
CA ASP A 85 -6.06 -3.81 21.16
C ASP A 85 -4.81 -4.67 21.40
N ALA A 86 -4.70 -5.23 22.62
CA ALA A 86 -3.60 -6.08 23.03
C ALA A 86 -3.46 -7.36 22.20
N THR A 87 -4.57 -7.93 21.73
CA THR A 87 -4.54 -9.12 20.88
C THR A 87 -3.93 -8.79 19.52
N TRP A 88 -4.34 -7.67 18.92
CA TRP A 88 -3.73 -7.19 17.68
C TRP A 88 -2.25 -6.88 17.87
N GLN A 89 -1.89 -6.12 18.91
CA GLN A 89 -0.50 -5.79 19.23
C GLN A 89 0.37 -7.06 19.32
N SER A 90 -0.08 -8.10 20.04
CA SER A 90 0.66 -9.36 20.15
C SER A 90 0.68 -10.19 18.86
N SER A 91 -0.26 -9.99 17.94
CA SER A 91 -0.34 -10.76 16.68
C SER A 91 0.52 -10.22 15.54
N VAL A 92 0.98 -8.97 15.63
CA VAL A 92 1.66 -8.26 14.55
C VAL A 92 3.14 -8.07 14.87
N THR A 93 4.02 -8.24 13.90
CA THR A 93 5.46 -7.99 14.10
C THR A 93 5.79 -6.51 13.96
N ASP A 94 6.93 -6.12 14.51
CA ASP A 94 7.45 -4.76 14.41
C ASP A 94 7.71 -4.36 12.96
N GLU A 95 8.28 -5.26 12.16
CA GLU A 95 8.54 -5.05 10.75
C GLU A 95 7.25 -4.88 9.95
N HIS A 96 6.14 -5.50 10.37
CA HIS A 96 4.84 -5.28 9.75
C HIS A 96 4.33 -3.86 10.03
N ILE A 97 4.46 -3.37 11.27
CA ILE A 97 4.09 -2.00 11.63
C ILE A 97 4.96 -0.99 10.87
N GLU A 98 6.27 -1.21 10.82
CA GLU A 98 7.19 -0.32 10.10
C GLU A 98 6.88 -0.31 8.59
N ARG A 99 6.56 -1.47 8.01
CA ARG A 99 6.19 -1.59 6.59
C ARG A 99 4.89 -0.86 6.27
N ILE A 100 3.87 -0.96 7.11
CA ILE A 100 2.60 -0.25 6.86
C ILE A 100 2.75 1.27 7.04
N ILE A 101 3.62 1.74 7.95
CA ILE A 101 3.94 3.17 8.10
C ILE A 101 4.59 3.71 6.83
N GLN A 102 5.58 2.99 6.30
CA GLN A 102 6.37 3.40 5.14
C GLN A 102 5.56 3.32 3.83
N TYR A 103 4.86 2.20 3.62
CA TYR A 103 4.30 1.86 2.31
C TYR A 103 2.76 1.87 2.26
N GLY A 104 2.10 2.20 3.37
CA GLY A 104 0.65 2.27 3.46
C GLY A 104 -0.03 0.91 3.53
N GLY A 105 -1.36 0.93 3.65
CA GLY A 105 -2.14 -0.28 3.89
C GLY A 105 -2.12 -1.27 2.72
N ALA A 106 -2.15 -0.77 1.47
CA ALA A 106 -2.15 -1.63 0.28
C ALA A 106 -0.92 -2.54 0.20
N ALA A 107 0.25 -2.05 0.62
CA ALA A 107 1.51 -2.81 0.59
C ALA A 107 1.53 -4.04 1.50
N VAL A 108 0.59 -4.13 2.45
CA VAL A 108 0.47 -5.25 3.41
C VAL A 108 -0.92 -5.89 3.37
N GLY A 109 -1.65 -5.73 2.26
CA GLY A 109 -2.98 -6.33 2.08
C GLY A 109 -4.05 -5.75 3.00
N LYS A 110 -3.91 -4.47 3.40
CA LYS A 110 -4.90 -3.70 4.17
C LYS A 110 -5.52 -2.61 3.31
N SER A 111 -6.37 -1.78 3.91
CA SER A 111 -7.09 -0.72 3.20
C SER A 111 -6.13 0.20 2.44
N PRO A 112 -6.35 0.45 1.13
CA PRO A 112 -5.52 1.38 0.35
C PRO A 112 -5.69 2.83 0.80
N THR A 113 -6.70 3.12 1.63
CA THR A 113 -6.94 4.47 2.18
C THR A 113 -5.93 4.86 3.26
N MET A 114 -5.16 3.92 3.81
CA MET A 114 -4.00 4.26 4.64
C MET A 114 -2.82 4.58 3.70
N PRO A 115 -2.42 5.86 3.56
CA PRO A 115 -1.42 6.27 2.58
C PRO A 115 -0.01 5.83 2.99
N ALA A 116 0.88 5.76 2.00
CA ALA A 116 2.31 5.58 2.22
C ALA A 116 2.96 6.88 2.73
N ASN A 117 4.07 6.75 3.46
CA ASN A 117 4.94 7.85 3.86
C ASN A 117 6.35 7.60 3.28
N PRO A 118 6.53 7.76 1.95
CA PRO A 118 7.78 7.36 1.28
C PRO A 118 9.00 8.17 1.75
N ASP A 119 8.79 9.38 2.28
CA ASP A 119 9.84 10.18 2.89
C ASP A 119 10.46 9.53 4.13
N LEU A 120 9.76 8.58 4.76
CA LEU A 120 10.25 7.85 5.93
C LEU A 120 11.16 6.67 5.60
N ASN A 121 11.23 6.24 4.33
CA ASN A 121 12.04 5.09 3.91
C ASN A 121 13.54 5.27 4.18
N GLU A 122 14.02 6.51 4.15
CA GLU A 122 15.42 6.85 4.41
C GLU A 122 15.66 7.24 5.88
N ARG A 123 14.65 7.05 6.74
CA ARG A 123 14.63 7.55 8.13
C ARG A 123 14.30 6.43 9.14
N PRO A 124 15.09 5.35 9.18
CA PRO A 124 14.75 4.14 9.93
C PRO A 124 14.63 4.37 11.44
N ALA A 125 15.39 5.31 12.03
CA ALA A 125 15.26 5.65 13.45
C ALA A 125 13.90 6.30 13.78
N VAL A 126 13.37 7.15 12.87
CA VAL A 126 12.06 7.80 13.02
C VAL A 126 10.94 6.79 12.84
N VAL A 127 11.05 5.89 11.87
CA VAL A 127 10.10 4.79 11.67
C VAL A 127 10.06 3.87 12.89
N ALA A 128 11.22 3.51 13.44
CA ALA A 128 11.32 2.74 14.67
C ALA A 128 10.71 3.47 15.87
N ALA A 129 10.85 4.80 15.96
CA ALA A 129 10.22 5.63 16.99
C ALA A 129 8.69 5.74 16.82
N LEU A 130 8.18 5.82 15.59
CA LEU A 130 6.74 5.76 15.31
C LEU A 130 6.16 4.40 15.70
N ARG A 131 6.88 3.31 15.40
CA ARG A 131 6.54 1.97 15.89
C ARG A 131 6.53 1.93 17.42
N GLU A 132 7.56 2.45 18.08
CA GLU A 132 7.65 2.53 19.55
C GLU A 132 6.42 3.26 20.13
N HIS A 133 6.03 4.38 19.53
CA HIS A 133 4.81 5.10 19.90
C HIS A 133 3.55 4.25 19.71
N VAL A 134 3.39 3.54 18.59
CA VAL A 134 2.23 2.63 18.38
C VAL A 134 2.22 1.51 19.43
N ARG A 135 3.38 0.94 19.79
CA ARG A 135 3.48 -0.12 20.80
C ARG A 135 3.14 0.38 22.20
N SER A 136 3.48 1.63 22.54
CA SER A 136 3.23 2.19 23.87
C SER A 136 1.74 2.43 24.16
N LEU A 137 0.89 2.44 23.12
CA LEU A 137 -0.55 2.62 23.26
C LEU A 137 -1.29 1.34 23.66
N ARG A 138 -0.63 0.19 23.77
CA ARG A 138 -1.28 -1.05 24.23
C ARG A 138 -1.87 -0.86 25.64
N GLN A 139 -3.13 -1.26 25.84
CA GLN A 139 -3.80 -1.32 27.15
C GLN A 139 -4.05 -2.76 27.57
#